data_AF-A0A210PQN1-F1
#
_entry.id   AF-A0A210PQN1-F1
#
_cell.length_a   1.000
_cell.length_b   1.000
_cell.length_c   1.000
_cell.angle_alpha   90.00
_cell.angle_beta   90.00
_cell.angle_gamma   90.00
#
_symmetry.space_group_name_H-M   'P 1'
#
loop_
_entity.id
_entity.type
_entity.pdbx_description
1 polymer ?
#
loop_
_entity_poly.entity_id
_entity_poly.type
_entity_poly.pdbx_seq_one_letter_code
_entity_poly.pdbx_strand_id
1 'polypeptide(L)'
;MGGVIHNNFYPLKKLKEMTLSIAAIRLATVPNAGGNSVVSEVLSFELLQRCFRAKLLKTEMEVDYFPMGGSITDYVCDMFGHKIGVSVTRAMRFHGEFTEEDARRLLTKKLKGVVQSSKNSMEKWEKQILHVWTTNKDTANTLKRVYHTLGNDVTSNTVVMITVSTNAKYIFRNS
;
A
#
# COMPACT_ATOMS: atom_id res chain seq x y z
N MET A 1 5.07 9.27 15.07
CA MET A 1 5.05 7.87 15.50
C MET A 1 4.56 7.04 14.33
N GLY A 2 5.40 6.08 13.90
CA GLY A 2 5.01 5.04 12.95
C GLY A 2 4.42 3.85 13.69
N GLY A 3 4.11 2.79 12.95
CA GLY A 3 3.66 1.55 13.56
C GLY A 3 3.51 0.44 12.52
N VAL A 4 3.31 -0.78 12.99
CA VAL A 4 2.96 -1.92 12.14
C VAL A 4 1.60 -2.48 12.58
N ILE A 5 0.70 -2.61 11.61
CA ILE A 5 -0.63 -3.20 11.80
C ILE A 5 -0.67 -4.50 11.01
N HIS A 6 -1.26 -5.53 11.58
CA HIS A 6 -1.49 -6.81 10.92
C HIS A 6 -2.99 -7.12 10.93
N ASN A 7 -3.56 -7.34 9.76
CA ASN A 7 -4.96 -7.74 9.58
C ASN A 7 -5.09 -8.83 8.49
N ASN A 8 -6.31 -9.30 8.28
CA ASN A 8 -6.62 -10.34 7.30
C ASN A 8 -7.73 -9.86 6.37
N PHE A 9 -7.67 -10.28 5.11
CA PHE A 9 -8.68 -10.03 4.09
C PHE A 9 -9.27 -11.36 3.61
N TYR A 10 -10.57 -11.53 3.86
CA TYR A 10 -11.35 -12.71 3.50
C TYR A 10 -12.51 -12.28 2.58
N PRO A 11 -12.31 -12.26 1.26
CA PRO A 11 -13.37 -11.90 0.33
C PRO A 11 -14.42 -13.01 0.25
N LEU A 12 -15.69 -12.66 0.47
CA LEU A 12 -16.82 -13.57 0.28
C LEU A 12 -17.28 -13.69 -1.19
N LYS A 13 -16.80 -12.78 -2.05
CA LYS A 13 -17.14 -12.71 -3.47
C LYS A 13 -15.87 -12.63 -4.32
N LYS A 14 -15.95 -13.07 -5.59
CA LYS A 14 -14.86 -12.82 -6.55
C LYS A 14 -14.81 -11.33 -6.89
N LEU A 15 -13.66 -10.85 -7.35
CA LEU A 15 -13.46 -9.42 -7.69
C LEU A 15 -14.56 -8.86 -8.60
N LYS A 16 -14.96 -9.59 -9.65
CA LYS A 16 -16.00 -9.19 -10.60
C LYS A 16 -17.40 -9.07 -10.00
N GLU A 17 -17.63 -9.70 -8.85
CA GLU A 17 -18.91 -9.74 -8.14
C GLU A 17 -18.94 -8.74 -6.96
N MET A 18 -17.82 -8.08 -6.68
CA MET A 18 -17.73 -7.06 -5.64
C MET A 18 -18.39 -5.76 -6.11
N THR A 19 -19.28 -5.23 -5.29
CA THR A 19 -19.78 -3.85 -5.45
C THR A 19 -18.75 -2.90 -4.84
N LEU A 20 -17.79 -2.47 -5.66
CA LEU A 20 -16.75 -1.52 -5.26
C LEU A 20 -17.33 -0.11 -5.08
N SER A 21 -16.70 0.69 -4.22
CA SER A 21 -17.01 2.11 -4.09
C SER A 21 -16.72 2.87 -5.39
N ILE A 22 -17.43 3.99 -5.60
CA ILE A 22 -17.19 4.89 -6.74
C ILE A 22 -15.73 5.34 -6.79
N ALA A 23 -15.12 5.61 -5.64
CA ALA A 23 -13.73 6.03 -5.56
C ALA A 23 -12.74 4.89 -5.86
N ALA A 24 -13.03 3.65 -5.45
CA ALA A 24 -12.24 2.48 -5.86
C ALA A 24 -12.36 2.21 -7.37
N ILE A 25 -13.56 2.39 -7.95
CA ILE A 25 -13.77 2.30 -9.40
C ILE A 25 -12.96 3.38 -10.13
N ARG A 26 -12.96 4.62 -9.62
CA ARG A 26 -12.15 5.71 -10.18
C ARG A 26 -10.67 5.34 -10.24
N LEU A 27 -10.10 4.79 -9.15
CA LEU A 27 -8.72 4.28 -9.11
C LEU A 27 -8.46 3.21 -10.17
N ALA A 28 -9.45 2.37 -10.49
CA ALA A 28 -9.32 1.34 -11.52
C ALA A 28 -9.34 1.90 -12.95
N THR A 29 -9.97 3.06 -13.16
CA THR A 29 -10.25 3.61 -14.51
C THR A 29 -9.32 4.71 -14.96
N VAL A 30 -8.69 5.45 -14.03
CA VAL A 30 -7.76 6.52 -14.40
C VAL A 30 -6.39 5.94 -14.74
N PRO A 31 -5.64 6.53 -15.68
CA PRO A 31 -4.28 6.12 -15.97
C PRO A 31 -3.40 6.16 -14.70
N ASN A 32 -2.63 5.11 -14.46
CA ASN A 32 -1.54 5.10 -13.48
C ASN A 32 -0.23 5.50 -14.16
N ALA A 33 0.82 5.76 -13.39
CA ALA A 33 2.16 6.12 -13.88
C ALA A 33 2.89 4.95 -14.58
N GLY A 34 2.17 3.88 -14.90
CA GLY A 34 2.68 2.60 -15.36
C GLY A 34 2.80 1.60 -14.21
N GLY A 35 2.25 0.40 -14.39
CA GLY A 35 2.40 -0.68 -13.42
C GLY A 35 1.26 -1.68 -13.44
N ASN A 36 1.57 -2.93 -13.09
CA ASN A 36 0.62 -4.05 -13.11
C ASN A 36 0.01 -4.33 -11.72
N SER A 37 -0.27 -3.29 -10.94
CA SER A 37 -0.69 -3.38 -9.52
C SER A 37 -2.09 -2.79 -9.24
N VAL A 38 -2.82 -2.36 -10.28
CA VAL A 38 -4.13 -1.69 -10.18
C VAL A 38 -5.09 -2.40 -9.23
N VAL A 39 -5.27 -3.72 -9.36
CA VAL A 39 -6.19 -4.49 -8.49
C VAL A 39 -5.80 -4.40 -7.01
N SER A 40 -4.50 -4.42 -6.71
CA SER A 40 -4.02 -4.33 -5.33
C SER A 40 -4.20 -2.94 -4.73
N GLU A 41 -4.12 -1.89 -5.54
CA GLU A 41 -4.36 -0.50 -5.16
C GLU A 41 -5.85 -0.24 -4.93
N VAL A 42 -6.70 -0.68 -5.85
CA VAL A 42 -8.17 -0.59 -5.78
C VAL A 42 -8.68 -1.25 -4.49
N LEU A 43 -8.24 -2.47 -4.20
CA LEU A 43 -8.67 -3.17 -3.00
C LEU A 43 -8.02 -2.65 -1.71
N SER A 44 -6.81 -2.09 -1.82
CA SER A 44 -6.20 -1.35 -0.72
C SER A 44 -7.08 -0.18 -0.31
N PHE A 45 -7.50 0.63 -1.27
CA PHE A 45 -8.37 1.77 -1.01
C PHE A 45 -9.77 1.33 -0.57
N GLU A 46 -10.38 0.31 -1.19
CA GLU A 46 -11.70 -0.20 -0.79
C GLU A 46 -11.69 -0.68 0.67
N LEU A 47 -10.62 -1.34 1.11
CA LEU A 47 -10.46 -1.74 2.52
C LEU A 47 -10.41 -0.51 3.42
N LEU A 48 -9.60 0.51 3.09
CA LEU A 48 -9.50 1.73 3.89
C LEU A 48 -10.82 2.51 3.93
N GLN A 49 -11.53 2.59 2.80
CA GLN A 49 -12.83 3.25 2.74
C GLN A 49 -13.87 2.52 3.60
N ARG A 50 -13.96 1.19 3.49
CA ARG A 50 -14.97 0.42 4.25
C ARG A 50 -14.69 0.35 5.74
N CYS A 51 -13.43 0.16 6.12
CA CYS A 51 -13.05 -0.04 7.52
C CYS A 51 -12.83 1.29 8.26
N PHE A 52 -12.37 2.33 7.56
CA PHE A 52 -11.92 3.57 8.19
C PHE A 52 -12.54 4.84 7.58
N ARG A 53 -13.53 4.69 6.69
CA ARG A 53 -14.22 5.80 6.01
C ARG A 53 -13.28 6.73 5.26
N ALA A 54 -12.16 6.19 4.77
CA ALA A 54 -11.22 6.94 3.94
C ALA A 54 -11.93 7.49 2.69
N LYS A 55 -11.60 8.72 2.30
CA LYS A 55 -12.12 9.40 1.10
C LYS A 55 -10.97 9.67 0.14
N LEU A 56 -11.08 9.19 -1.09
CA LEU A 56 -10.06 9.45 -2.11
C LEU A 56 -9.98 10.95 -2.41
N LEU A 57 -8.79 11.52 -2.34
CA LEU A 57 -8.52 12.91 -2.71
C LEU A 57 -7.87 12.95 -4.09
N LYS A 58 -6.78 12.20 -4.25
CA LYS A 58 -5.97 12.18 -5.49
C LYS A 58 -5.46 10.78 -5.80
N THR A 59 -5.36 10.46 -7.08
CA THR A 59 -4.67 9.26 -7.57
C THR A 59 -3.19 9.57 -7.84
N GLU A 60 -2.39 8.54 -8.12
CA GLU A 60 -0.95 8.63 -8.37
C GLU A 60 -0.54 9.79 -9.30
N MET A 61 -1.24 9.92 -10.43
CA MET A 61 -0.95 10.90 -11.48
C MET A 61 -1.48 12.32 -11.21
N GLU A 62 -2.25 12.50 -10.13
CA GLU A 62 -2.84 13.78 -9.76
C GLU A 62 -2.02 14.52 -8.69
N VAL A 63 -1.00 13.84 -8.15
CA VAL A 63 -0.05 14.43 -7.20
C VAL A 63 1.16 14.96 -7.96
N ASP A 64 1.46 16.24 -7.77
CA ASP A 64 2.64 16.87 -8.37
C ASP A 64 3.89 16.59 -7.54
N TYR A 65 4.99 16.27 -8.22
CA TYR A 65 6.29 16.00 -7.61
C TYR A 65 7.39 16.84 -8.26
N PHE A 66 8.30 17.36 -7.43
CA PHE A 66 9.51 18.03 -7.89
C PHE A 66 10.73 17.64 -7.03
N PRO A 67 11.87 17.28 -7.64
CA PRO A 67 12.09 17.10 -9.08
C PRO A 67 11.31 15.89 -9.63
N MET A 68 11.04 15.91 -10.94
CA MET A 68 10.35 14.83 -11.64
C MET A 68 11.18 13.54 -11.68
N GLY A 69 10.51 12.38 -11.82
CA GLY A 69 11.16 11.07 -11.98
C GLY A 69 11.53 10.34 -10.68
N GLY A 70 11.07 10.83 -9.53
CA GLY A 70 11.27 10.20 -8.22
C GLY A 70 10.21 9.16 -7.85
N SER A 71 10.32 8.60 -6.63
CA SER A 71 9.28 7.76 -6.03
C SER A 71 7.99 8.56 -5.86
N ILE A 72 6.85 7.96 -6.21
CA ILE A 72 5.51 8.53 -6.07
C ILE A 72 4.63 7.62 -5.20
N THR A 73 3.53 8.16 -4.68
CA THR A 73 2.52 7.40 -3.91
C THR A 73 1.38 6.96 -4.82
N ASP A 74 0.81 5.78 -4.57
CA ASP A 74 -0.28 5.23 -5.41
C ASP A 74 -1.58 6.05 -5.30
N TYR A 75 -1.91 6.58 -4.12
CA TYR A 75 -3.01 7.53 -3.94
C TYR A 75 -2.90 8.32 -2.64
N VAL A 76 -3.68 9.40 -2.54
CA VAL A 76 -3.85 10.23 -1.36
C VAL A 76 -5.32 10.22 -0.95
N CYS A 77 -5.58 10.02 0.34
CA CYS A 77 -6.92 10.04 0.91
C CYS A 77 -7.01 10.94 2.15
N ASP A 78 -8.23 11.38 2.44
CA ASP A 78 -8.61 11.89 3.76
C ASP A 78 -9.04 10.71 4.63
N MET A 79 -8.48 10.60 5.83
CA MET A 79 -8.89 9.60 6.81
C MET A 79 -8.76 10.19 8.20
N PHE A 80 -9.86 10.18 8.96
CA PHE A 80 -9.97 10.83 10.27
C PHE A 80 -9.64 12.34 10.26
N GLY A 81 -9.92 13.04 9.14
CA GLY A 81 -9.62 14.47 8.98
C GLY A 81 -8.17 14.79 8.67
N HIS A 82 -7.34 13.77 8.42
CA HIS A 82 -5.93 13.92 8.06
C HIS A 82 -5.70 13.54 6.60
N LYS A 83 -4.88 14.31 5.90
CA LYS A 83 -4.40 13.93 4.55
C LYS A 83 -3.33 12.86 4.69
N ILE A 84 -3.54 11.71 4.06
CA ILE A 84 -2.66 10.53 4.13
C ILE A 84 -2.29 10.08 2.73
N GLY A 85 -0.99 9.98 2.45
CA GLY A 85 -0.50 9.29 1.26
C GLY A 85 -0.37 7.79 1.53
N VAL A 86 -0.80 6.99 0.55
CA VAL A 86 -0.80 5.54 0.65
C VAL A 86 0.02 4.96 -0.49
N SER A 87 0.98 4.13 -0.13
CA SER A 87 1.72 3.30 -1.07
C SER A 87 1.35 1.83 -0.89
N VAL A 88 1.23 1.08 -1.98
CA VAL A 88 0.77 -0.30 -2.02
C VAL A 88 1.88 -1.20 -2.57
N THR A 89 2.05 -2.36 -1.94
CA THR A 89 2.99 -3.36 -2.43
C THR A 89 2.54 -4.77 -2.07
N ARG A 90 3.21 -5.75 -2.68
CA ARG A 90 2.90 -7.17 -2.57
C ARG A 90 4.15 -7.88 -2.09
N ALA A 91 4.03 -8.59 -0.97
CA ALA A 91 5.05 -9.47 -0.44
C ALA A 91 4.73 -10.91 -0.82
N MET A 92 5.35 -11.36 -1.90
CA MET A 92 5.22 -12.70 -2.44
C MET A 92 6.53 -13.13 -3.08
N ARG A 93 6.78 -14.43 -3.12
CA ARG A 93 7.85 -15.04 -3.92
C ARG A 93 7.20 -15.99 -4.92
N PHE A 94 7.67 -15.98 -6.17
CA PHE A 94 7.16 -16.88 -7.20
C PHE A 94 7.73 -18.31 -7.01
N HIS A 95 8.96 -18.40 -6.48
CA HIS A 95 9.63 -19.65 -6.13
C HIS A 95 10.29 -19.56 -4.76
N GLY A 96 10.21 -20.65 -3.98
CA GLY A 96 10.81 -20.75 -2.66
C GLY A 96 10.10 -19.96 -1.56
N GLU A 97 10.65 -20.03 -0.36
CA GLU A 97 10.12 -19.35 0.82
C GLU A 97 10.46 -17.86 0.83
N PHE A 98 9.58 -17.04 1.40
CA PHE A 98 9.84 -15.61 1.58
C PHE A 98 10.72 -15.39 2.81
N THR A 99 11.96 -14.95 2.59
CA THR A 99 12.99 -14.88 3.63
C THR A 99 13.01 -13.55 4.38
N GLU A 100 13.73 -13.47 5.50
CA GLU A 100 13.95 -12.20 6.20
C GLU A 100 14.74 -11.20 5.35
N GLU A 101 15.64 -11.68 4.48
CA GLU A 101 16.38 -10.82 3.56
C GLU A 101 15.46 -10.24 2.47
N ASP A 102 14.53 -11.05 1.94
CA ASP A 102 13.50 -10.57 1.02
C ASP A 102 12.62 -9.49 1.67
N ALA A 103 12.19 -9.72 2.91
CA ALA A 103 11.45 -8.74 3.70
C ALA A 103 12.26 -7.45 3.91
N ARG A 104 13.54 -7.55 4.27
CA ARG A 104 14.41 -6.40 4.55
C ARG A 104 14.60 -5.57 3.30
N ARG A 105 14.89 -6.22 2.18
CA ARG A 105 15.01 -5.57 0.87
C ARG A 105 13.70 -4.88 0.47
N LEU A 106 12.56 -5.57 0.59
CA LEU A 106 11.25 -5.02 0.22
C LEU A 106 10.88 -3.81 1.07
N LEU A 107 10.90 -3.95 2.39
CA LEU A 107 10.50 -2.89 3.33
C LEU A 107 11.45 -1.70 3.23
N THR A 108 12.76 -1.92 3.20
CA THR A 108 13.73 -0.82 3.09
C THR A 108 13.55 -0.04 1.80
N LYS A 109 13.39 -0.73 0.65
CA LYS A 109 13.14 -0.08 -0.63
C LYS A 109 11.86 0.75 -0.59
N LYS A 110 10.75 0.16 -0.12
CA LYS A 110 9.43 0.79 -0.15
C LYS A 110 9.32 1.95 0.85
N LEU A 111 9.84 1.79 2.07
CA LEU A 111 9.82 2.86 3.07
C LEU A 111 10.71 4.04 2.66
N LYS A 112 11.89 3.80 2.08
CA LYS A 112 12.72 4.88 1.50
C LYS A 112 11.97 5.61 0.38
N GLY A 113 11.26 4.87 -0.48
CA GLY A 113 10.41 5.44 -1.53
C GLY A 113 9.30 6.33 -0.97
N VAL A 114 8.60 5.88 0.08
CA VAL A 114 7.57 6.65 0.79
C VAL A 114 8.12 7.95 1.40
N VAL A 115 9.31 7.88 2.01
CA VAL A 115 9.98 9.07 2.55
C VAL A 115 10.36 10.03 1.42
N GLN A 116 10.85 9.52 0.30
CA GLN A 116 11.21 10.33 -0.86
C GLN A 116 9.98 10.98 -1.52
N SER A 117 8.89 10.23 -1.73
CA SER A 117 7.65 10.77 -2.31
C SER A 117 7.08 11.90 -1.44
N SER A 118 7.14 11.74 -0.11
CA SER A 118 6.74 12.77 0.84
C SER A 118 7.59 14.04 0.77
N LYS A 119 8.89 13.91 0.47
CA LYS A 119 9.79 15.06 0.30
C LYS A 119 9.55 15.78 -1.01
N ASN A 120 9.35 15.02 -2.09
CA ASN A 120 9.23 15.55 -3.44
C ASN A 120 7.81 16.03 -3.77
N SER A 121 6.79 15.60 -3.03
CA SER A 121 5.42 16.06 -3.27
C SER A 121 5.30 17.56 -3.02
N MET A 122 4.67 18.23 -3.98
CA MET A 122 4.30 19.63 -3.90
C MET A 122 3.14 19.85 -2.92
N GLU A 123 2.46 18.77 -2.52
CA GLU A 123 1.46 18.78 -1.47
C GLU A 123 2.02 18.23 -0.16
N LYS A 124 1.43 18.66 0.96
CA LYS A 124 1.75 18.13 2.28
C LYS A 124 0.64 17.23 2.77
N TRP A 125 1.01 16.00 3.10
CA TRP A 125 0.21 15.07 3.89
C TRP A 125 0.84 14.88 5.26
N GLU A 126 0.03 14.54 6.25
CA GLU A 126 0.44 14.47 7.65
C GLU A 126 1.01 13.10 8.00
N LYS A 127 0.50 12.04 7.33
CA LYS A 127 0.86 10.65 7.57
C LYS A 127 1.03 9.87 6.29
N GLN A 128 1.70 8.73 6.41
CA GLN A 128 1.87 7.75 5.35
C GLN A 128 1.39 6.37 5.78
N ILE A 129 0.83 5.62 4.84
CA ILE A 129 0.57 4.19 4.98
C ILE A 129 1.32 3.44 3.88
N LEU A 130 2.12 2.44 4.27
CA LEU A 130 2.60 1.41 3.36
C LEU A 130 1.73 0.17 3.54
N HIS A 131 0.83 -0.09 2.61
CA HIS A 131 -0.02 -1.28 2.61
C HIS A 131 0.70 -2.42 1.89
N VAL A 132 1.02 -3.48 2.63
CA VAL A 132 1.67 -4.70 2.14
C VAL A 132 0.66 -5.85 2.10
N TRP A 133 0.29 -6.28 0.89
CA TRP A 133 -0.47 -7.51 0.68
C TRP A 133 0.43 -8.72 0.79
N THR A 134 -0.02 -9.78 1.45
CA THR A 134 0.69 -11.06 1.51
C THR A 134 -0.25 -12.26 1.42
N THR A 135 0.27 -13.40 0.99
CA THR A 135 -0.50 -14.62 0.71
C THR A 135 -0.68 -15.51 1.94
N ASN A 136 0.15 -15.37 2.97
CA ASN A 136 0.11 -16.21 4.17
C ASN A 136 0.63 -15.49 5.42
N LYS A 137 0.34 -16.09 6.57
CA LYS A 137 0.71 -15.56 7.88
C LYS A 137 2.21 -15.60 8.13
N ASP A 138 2.94 -16.58 7.59
CA ASP A 138 4.38 -16.70 7.82
C ASP A 138 5.14 -15.53 7.19
N THR A 139 4.75 -15.15 5.97
CA THR A 139 5.26 -13.96 5.29
C THR A 139 4.91 -12.69 6.06
N ALA A 140 3.69 -12.56 6.58
CA ALA A 140 3.30 -11.44 7.42
C ALA A 140 4.14 -11.34 8.70
N ASN A 141 4.36 -12.47 9.37
CA ASN A 141 5.17 -12.55 10.58
C ASN A 141 6.63 -12.19 10.30
N THR A 142 7.19 -12.66 9.19
CA THR A 142 8.54 -12.32 8.73
C THR A 142 8.67 -10.82 8.45
N LEU A 143 7.73 -10.21 7.73
CA LEU A 143 7.69 -8.75 7.52
C LEU A 143 7.62 -7.98 8.84
N LYS A 144 6.78 -8.43 9.78
CA LYS A 144 6.63 -7.79 11.10
C LYS A 144 7.92 -7.87 11.90
N ARG A 145 8.58 -9.03 11.97
CA ARG A 145 9.89 -9.18 12.65
C ARG A 145 10.91 -8.23 12.05
N VAL A 146 11.04 -8.22 10.72
CA VAL A 146 12.01 -7.36 10.04
C VAL A 146 11.70 -5.88 10.26
N TYR A 147 10.43 -5.45 10.22
CA TYR A 147 10.04 -4.07 10.52
C TYR A 147 10.58 -3.59 11.86
N HIS A 148 10.50 -4.42 12.92
CA HIS A 148 11.02 -4.07 14.25
C HIS A 148 12.55 -3.95 14.31
N THR A 149 13.27 -4.42 13.29
CA THR A 149 14.73 -4.24 13.17
C THR A 149 15.13 -3.03 12.32
N LEU A 150 14.18 -2.34 11.70
CA LEU A 150 14.45 -1.16 10.86
C LEU A 150 14.58 0.10 11.72
N GLY A 151 15.45 1.03 11.28
CA GLY A 151 15.65 2.30 11.96
C GLY A 151 14.44 3.24 11.88
N ASN A 152 14.38 4.18 12.81
CA ASN A 152 13.33 5.21 12.87
C ASN A 152 13.38 6.20 11.69
N ASP A 153 14.52 6.27 11.00
CA ASP A 153 14.74 7.12 9.82
C ASP A 153 13.79 6.78 8.67
N VAL A 154 13.38 5.52 8.55
CA VAL A 154 12.45 5.06 7.50
C VAL A 154 11.03 4.74 8.02
N THR A 155 10.83 4.63 9.33
CA THR A 155 9.54 4.21 9.91
C THR A 155 8.77 5.31 10.65
N SER A 156 9.40 6.42 11.05
CA SER A 156 8.85 7.38 12.03
C SER A 156 7.52 8.06 11.68
N ASN A 157 7.21 8.22 10.38
CA ASN A 157 5.96 8.80 9.90
C ASN A 157 5.10 7.87 9.02
N THR A 158 5.42 6.58 9.02
CA THR A 158 4.75 5.60 8.16
C THR A 158 4.16 4.48 9.00
N VAL A 159 2.87 4.21 8.80
CA VAL A 159 2.22 2.99 9.29
C VAL A 159 2.36 1.90 8.24
N VAL A 160 2.97 0.79 8.59
CA VAL A 160 3.05 -0.40 7.72
C VAL A 160 1.84 -1.28 8.02
N MET A 161 0.90 -1.35 7.10
CA MET A 161 -0.29 -2.20 7.21
C MET A 161 -0.05 -3.48 6.42
N ILE A 162 0.10 -4.60 7.12
CA ILE A 162 0.32 -5.93 6.52
C ILE A 162 -1.00 -6.68 6.51
N THR A 163 -1.50 -6.99 5.30
CA THR A 163 -2.78 -7.66 5.11
C THR A 163 -2.58 -9.04 4.50
N VAL A 164 -2.91 -10.08 5.27
CA VAL A 164 -2.92 -11.46 4.77
C VAL A 164 -4.21 -11.68 3.98
N SER A 165 -4.06 -11.87 2.67
CA SER A 165 -5.17 -12.14 1.77
C SER A 165 -5.39 -13.65 1.61
N THR A 166 -6.60 -14.11 1.89
CA THR A 166 -7.04 -15.49 1.65
C THR A 166 -7.96 -15.55 0.45
N ASN A 167 -7.81 -16.55 -0.43
CA ASN A 167 -8.67 -16.74 -1.62
C ASN A 167 -8.74 -15.55 -2.62
N ALA A 168 -7.82 -14.60 -2.55
CA ALA A 168 -7.81 -13.40 -3.39
C ALA A 168 -6.59 -13.35 -4.34
N LYS A 169 -6.36 -14.43 -5.12
CA LYS A 169 -5.18 -14.54 -6.02
C LYS A 169 -5.06 -13.36 -7.01
N TYR A 170 -6.17 -12.70 -7.36
CA TYR A 170 -6.19 -11.54 -8.24
C TYR A 170 -5.42 -10.33 -7.70
N ILE A 171 -5.23 -10.20 -6.38
CA ILE A 171 -4.37 -9.17 -5.78
C ILE A 171 -2.92 -9.32 -6.26
N PHE A 172 -2.48 -10.55 -6.47
CA PHE A 172 -1.09 -10.90 -6.77
C PHE A 172 -0.80 -11.09 -8.25
N ARG A 173 -1.79 -10.84 -9.12
CA ARG A 173 -1.62 -10.95 -10.57
C ARG A 173 -1.30 -9.59 -11.16
N ASN A 174 -0.53 -9.63 -12.25
CA ASN A 174 -0.38 -8.48 -13.11
C ASN A 174 -1.71 -8.28 -13.86
N SER A 175 -2.21 -7.05 -13.83
CA SER A 175 -3.41 -6.63 -14.58
C SER A 175 -2.97 -5.94 -15.87
#